data_AF-A0A8B6GAG6-F1
#
_entry.id   AF-A0A8B6GAG6-F1
#
_cell.length_a   1.000
_cell.length_b   1.000
_cell.length_c   1.000
_cell.angle_alpha   90.00
_cell.angle_beta   90.00
_cell.angle_gamma   90.00
#
_symmetry.space_group_name_H-M   'P 1'
#
loop_
_entity.id
_entity.type
_entity.pdbx_description
1 polymer ?
#
loop_
_entity_poly.entity_id
_entity_poly.type
_entity_poly.pdbx_seq_one_letter_code
_entity_poly.pdbx_strand_id
1 'polypeptide(L)'
;MSTVAKEWKPPGVDKVKTWIDDMRVWPNMMYGDIYNFLVESKAVDGQQMKNFKSLQSFNYFQSGNVGVTTHYINNNKTIMFKGEVRSSQTVSRTNEVFVLCNEDGSIVNGWCSCMAGQGHTCSHVGAVLWKIEHAVRNNLTGVACTDENAKWNRGTTRNVEPKPLLNIIFKKPKAEEDIMDSDEDNNIPGSRDTPMYTLDREFKEAVNSSKLLPLFNIKGTTASKSFTCKPFTKDIIQDHGDHTALDSCGKCSNFVNKYISLTPAKVQELHMNTKGQSGSVLWKDARKNTPYS
;
A
#
# COMPACT_ATOMS: atom_id res chain seq x y z
N MET A 1 -22.92 31.22 -11.21
CA MET A 1 -22.93 30.37 -12.42
C MET A 1 -21.85 29.31 -12.23
N SER A 2 -22.26 28.09 -11.87
CA SER A 2 -21.37 26.95 -11.67
C SER A 2 -20.89 26.47 -13.04
N THR A 3 -19.64 26.75 -13.37
CA THR A 3 -18.97 26.16 -14.52
C THR A 3 -18.77 24.68 -14.25
N VAL A 4 -19.68 23.86 -14.75
CA VAL A 4 -19.51 22.41 -14.82
C VAL A 4 -18.21 22.15 -15.57
N ALA A 5 -17.21 21.61 -14.87
CA ALA A 5 -15.93 21.25 -15.45
C ALA A 5 -16.20 20.35 -16.65
N LYS A 6 -15.75 20.79 -17.84
CA LYS A 6 -15.87 20.03 -19.09
C LYS A 6 -15.15 18.69 -18.87
N GLU A 7 -15.92 17.61 -18.81
CA GLU A 7 -15.41 16.25 -18.66
C GLU A 7 -14.46 15.97 -19.83
N TRP A 8 -13.15 15.89 -19.54
CA TRP A 8 -12.15 15.68 -20.58
C TRP A 8 -12.17 14.21 -21.01
N LYS A 9 -12.23 13.97 -22.32
CA LYS A 9 -12.23 12.64 -22.93
C LYS A 9 -11.09 12.49 -23.93
N PRO A 10 -10.53 11.28 -24.10
CA PRO A 10 -9.53 11.03 -25.12
C PRO A 10 -10.09 11.26 -26.54
N PRO A 11 -9.25 11.65 -27.50
CA PRO A 11 -9.65 11.79 -28.89
C PRO A 11 -10.25 10.49 -29.44
N GLY A 12 -11.42 10.58 -30.07
CA GLY A 12 -12.06 9.44 -30.75
C GLY A 12 -12.95 8.57 -29.86
N VAL A 13 -12.94 8.77 -28.53
CA VAL A 13 -13.85 8.04 -27.62
C VAL A 13 -15.32 8.32 -27.92
N ASP A 14 -15.67 9.53 -28.35
CA ASP A 14 -17.06 9.89 -28.69
C ASP A 14 -17.60 9.14 -29.91
N LYS A 15 -16.73 8.52 -30.72
CA LYS A 15 -17.11 7.69 -31.86
C LYS A 15 -17.37 6.23 -31.48
N VAL A 16 -17.01 5.83 -30.27
CA VAL A 16 -17.20 4.48 -29.76
C VAL A 16 -18.65 4.31 -29.32
N LYS A 17 -19.40 3.47 -30.04
CA LYS A 17 -20.83 3.22 -29.76
C LYS A 17 -21.05 2.20 -28.65
N THR A 18 -20.15 1.23 -28.52
CA THR A 18 -20.33 0.10 -27.60
C THR A 18 -18.99 -0.34 -27.05
N TRP A 19 -18.95 -0.52 -25.74
CA TRP A 19 -17.82 -1.08 -25.00
C TRP A 19 -18.14 -2.55 -24.69
N ILE A 20 -17.18 -3.43 -24.96
CA ILE A 20 -17.34 -4.87 -24.82
C ILE A 20 -16.60 -5.32 -23.56
N ASP A 21 -17.29 -6.08 -22.73
CA ASP A 21 -16.72 -6.81 -21.61
C ASP A 21 -16.43 -8.25 -22.07
N ASP A 22 -15.26 -8.45 -22.67
CA ASP A 22 -14.76 -9.78 -23.01
C ASP A 22 -13.23 -9.78 -22.87
N MET A 23 -12.72 -10.56 -21.91
CA MET A 23 -11.28 -10.70 -21.68
C MET A 23 -10.61 -11.63 -22.69
N ARG A 24 -11.37 -12.47 -23.40
CA ARG A 24 -10.81 -13.49 -24.29
C ARG A 24 -10.05 -12.89 -25.47
N VAL A 25 -10.41 -11.67 -25.84
CA VAL A 25 -9.86 -10.92 -26.98
C VAL A 25 -8.82 -9.88 -26.57
N TRP A 26 -8.41 -9.84 -25.30
CA TRP A 26 -7.36 -8.93 -24.86
C TRP A 26 -6.00 -9.33 -25.48
N PRO A 27 -5.16 -8.35 -25.85
CA PRO A 27 -3.89 -8.63 -26.50
C PRO A 27 -2.91 -9.25 -25.51
N ASN A 28 -1.92 -9.98 -26.04
CA ASN A 28 -0.85 -10.57 -25.25
C ASN A 28 0.14 -9.49 -24.76
N MET A 29 -0.23 -8.79 -23.70
CA MET A 29 0.59 -7.74 -23.08
C MET A 29 1.48 -8.33 -22.00
N MET A 30 2.80 -8.12 -22.13
CA MET A 30 3.79 -8.61 -21.17
C MET A 30 4.28 -7.50 -20.23
N TYR A 31 4.96 -7.91 -19.16
CA TYR A 31 5.66 -6.99 -18.26
C TYR A 31 6.60 -6.02 -19.01
N GLY A 32 7.31 -6.52 -20.02
CA GLY A 32 8.22 -5.72 -20.83
C GLY A 32 7.53 -4.55 -21.53
N ASP A 33 6.33 -4.76 -22.06
CA ASP A 33 5.55 -3.72 -22.74
C ASP A 33 5.14 -2.61 -21.76
N ILE A 34 4.71 -3.01 -20.55
CA ILE A 34 4.35 -2.08 -19.48
C ILE A 34 5.57 -1.28 -19.02
N TYR A 35 6.72 -1.92 -18.85
CA TYR A 35 7.96 -1.26 -18.48
C TYR A 35 8.38 -0.24 -19.55
N ASN A 36 8.39 -0.66 -20.82
CA ASN A 36 8.74 0.20 -21.94
C ASN A 36 7.83 1.43 -22.00
N PHE A 37 6.53 1.24 -21.78
CA PHE A 37 5.58 2.35 -21.79
C PHE A 37 5.71 3.30 -20.59
N LEU A 38 5.87 2.78 -19.37
CA LEU A 38 5.93 3.64 -18.18
C LEU A 38 7.30 4.30 -17.99
N VAL A 39 8.38 3.64 -18.39
CA VAL A 39 9.75 4.06 -18.09
C VAL A 39 10.46 4.62 -19.33
N GLU A 40 10.38 3.91 -20.46
CA GLU A 40 11.19 4.21 -21.65
C GLU A 40 10.49 5.13 -22.66
N SER A 41 9.16 5.27 -22.58
CA SER A 41 8.42 6.21 -23.42
C SER A 41 8.98 7.62 -23.30
N LYS A 42 8.99 8.34 -24.43
CA LYS A 42 9.48 9.71 -24.48
C LYS A 42 8.40 10.68 -23.98
N ALA A 43 8.80 11.57 -23.09
CA ALA A 43 8.02 12.73 -22.69
C ALA A 43 7.95 13.77 -23.82
N VAL A 44 7.23 14.86 -23.57
CA VAL A 44 7.08 15.98 -24.53
C VAL A 44 8.43 16.65 -24.84
N ASP A 45 9.39 16.58 -23.91
CA ASP A 45 10.76 17.09 -24.08
C ASP A 45 11.69 16.11 -24.85
N GLY A 46 11.17 14.95 -25.27
CA GLY A 46 11.93 13.91 -25.96
C GLY A 46 12.80 13.02 -25.07
N GLN A 47 12.88 13.30 -23.77
CA GLN A 47 13.58 12.45 -22.79
C GLN A 47 12.69 11.29 -22.34
N GLN A 48 13.31 10.22 -21.83
CA GLN A 48 12.57 9.11 -21.23
C GLN A 48 11.79 9.56 -19.99
N MET A 49 10.55 9.11 -19.85
CA MET A 49 9.65 9.44 -18.74
C MET A 49 10.21 9.02 -17.38
N LYS A 50 10.90 7.87 -17.33
CA LYS A 50 11.50 7.31 -16.09
C LYS A 50 10.50 7.20 -14.94
N ASN A 51 9.24 6.85 -15.23
CA ASN A 51 8.17 6.82 -14.24
C ASN A 51 8.18 5.52 -13.42
N PHE A 52 9.28 5.27 -12.71
CA PHE A 52 9.44 4.08 -11.86
C PHE A 52 8.40 3.98 -10.75
N LYS A 53 7.87 5.12 -10.28
CA LYS A 53 6.80 5.14 -9.27
C LYS A 53 5.52 4.51 -9.80
N SER A 54 5.20 4.71 -11.08
CA SER A 54 4.04 4.08 -11.69
C SER A 54 4.17 2.57 -11.82
N LEU A 55 5.37 1.95 -11.74
CA LEU A 55 5.47 0.48 -11.65
C LEU A 55 4.84 -0.05 -10.36
N GLN A 56 4.81 0.75 -9.28
CA GLN A 56 4.13 0.39 -8.03
C GLN A 56 2.59 0.41 -8.15
N SER A 57 2.04 0.80 -9.30
CA SER A 57 0.60 0.73 -9.56
C SER A 57 0.04 -0.69 -9.51
N PHE A 58 0.90 -1.71 -9.56
CA PHE A 58 0.50 -3.10 -9.32
C PHE A 58 -0.24 -3.25 -7.98
N ASN A 59 0.15 -2.45 -6.97
CA ASN A 59 -0.52 -2.44 -5.67
C ASN A 59 -1.99 -1.99 -5.75
N TYR A 60 -2.35 -1.11 -6.70
CA TYR A 60 -3.75 -0.70 -6.88
C TYR A 60 -4.59 -1.84 -7.44
N PHE A 61 -4.02 -2.59 -8.39
CA PHE A 61 -4.64 -3.80 -8.89
C PHE A 61 -4.79 -4.85 -7.78
N GLN A 62 -3.70 -5.18 -7.08
CA GLN A 62 -3.70 -6.19 -6.01
C GLN A 62 -4.59 -5.82 -4.81
N SER A 63 -4.66 -4.53 -4.46
CA SER A 63 -5.49 -4.05 -3.33
C SER A 63 -6.96 -4.01 -3.66
N GLY A 64 -7.34 -4.31 -4.90
CA GLY A 64 -8.73 -4.28 -5.27
C GLY A 64 -9.26 -2.89 -5.56
N ASN A 65 -8.50 -2.07 -6.29
CA ASN A 65 -8.90 -0.70 -6.64
C ASN A 65 -9.20 -0.54 -8.14
N VAL A 66 -9.08 -1.59 -8.94
CA VAL A 66 -9.38 -1.58 -10.38
C VAL A 66 -10.73 -2.24 -10.61
N GLY A 67 -11.69 -1.46 -11.09
CA GLY A 67 -13.05 -1.90 -11.42
C GLY A 67 -13.10 -2.71 -12.73
N VAL A 68 -14.26 -2.75 -13.36
CA VAL A 68 -14.47 -3.44 -14.63
C VAL A 68 -13.63 -2.78 -15.74
N THR A 69 -13.03 -3.61 -16.60
CA THR A 69 -12.27 -3.14 -17.75
C THR A 69 -12.96 -3.60 -19.01
N THR A 70 -13.47 -2.66 -19.77
CA THR A 70 -14.09 -2.93 -21.08
C THR A 70 -13.15 -2.51 -22.19
N HIS A 71 -13.41 -2.97 -23.40
CA HIS A 71 -12.58 -2.64 -24.55
C HIS A 71 -13.44 -2.34 -25.79
N TYR A 72 -12.81 -1.68 -26.76
CA TYR A 72 -13.33 -1.40 -28.08
C TYR A 72 -12.22 -1.70 -29.09
N ILE A 73 -12.53 -2.55 -30.06
CA ILE A 73 -11.60 -2.88 -31.14
C ILE A 73 -11.93 -1.99 -32.33
N ASN A 74 -10.94 -1.21 -32.77
CA ASN A 74 -11.05 -0.39 -33.97
C ASN A 74 -10.65 -1.22 -35.20
N ASN A 75 -11.20 -0.87 -36.37
CA ASN A 75 -10.93 -1.55 -37.64
C ASN A 75 -9.44 -1.54 -38.04
N ASN A 76 -8.64 -0.63 -37.46
CA ASN A 76 -7.21 -0.49 -37.70
C ASN A 76 -6.34 -1.36 -36.77
N LYS A 77 -6.89 -2.45 -36.20
CA LYS A 77 -6.13 -3.37 -35.31
C LYS A 77 -5.59 -2.72 -34.04
N THR A 78 -6.27 -1.68 -33.57
CA THR A 78 -5.98 -1.03 -32.28
C THR A 78 -7.11 -1.29 -31.31
N ILE A 79 -6.75 -1.61 -30.08
CA ILE A 79 -7.67 -1.93 -28.99
C ILE A 79 -7.61 -0.80 -27.98
N MET A 80 -8.75 -0.18 -27.74
CA MET A 80 -8.91 0.83 -26.70
C MET A 80 -9.59 0.20 -25.50
N PHE A 81 -8.94 0.26 -24.35
CA PHE A 81 -9.49 -0.13 -23.06
C PHE A 81 -10.10 1.08 -22.35
N LYS A 82 -11.19 0.84 -21.63
CA LYS A 82 -11.78 1.74 -20.64
C LYS A 82 -11.85 1.00 -19.30
N GLY A 83 -11.33 1.62 -18.26
CA GLY A 83 -11.40 1.10 -16.89
C GLY A 83 -11.71 2.20 -15.90
N GLU A 84 -12.19 1.80 -14.73
CA GLU A 84 -12.39 2.69 -13.59
C GLU A 84 -11.42 2.29 -12.47
N VAL A 85 -10.67 3.25 -11.95
CA VAL A 85 -9.70 3.01 -10.88
C VAL A 85 -9.96 3.95 -9.71
N ARG A 86 -10.10 3.37 -8.52
CA ARG A 86 -10.32 4.10 -7.27
C ARG A 86 -9.06 4.89 -6.90
N SER A 87 -9.25 6.14 -6.49
CA SER A 87 -8.18 6.99 -5.95
C SER A 87 -7.66 6.39 -4.64
N SER A 88 -6.34 6.37 -4.46
CA SER A 88 -5.71 5.98 -3.19
C SER A 88 -5.92 6.99 -2.07
N GLN A 89 -6.14 8.26 -2.42
CA GLN A 89 -6.26 9.36 -1.46
C GLN A 89 -7.69 9.54 -0.95
N THR A 90 -8.69 9.12 -1.74
CA THR A 90 -10.09 9.29 -1.40
C THR A 90 -10.89 8.10 -1.86
N VAL A 91 -11.53 7.45 -0.89
CA VAL A 91 -12.33 6.26 -1.15
C VAL A 91 -13.57 6.61 -1.99
N SER A 92 -14.09 7.84 -1.99
CA SER A 92 -15.27 8.18 -2.80
C SER A 92 -15.00 8.50 -4.28
N ARG A 93 -13.74 8.68 -4.72
CA ARG A 93 -13.45 9.11 -6.09
C ARG A 93 -12.89 7.98 -6.93
N THR A 94 -13.57 7.68 -8.03
CA THR A 94 -13.06 6.86 -9.13
C THR A 94 -12.55 7.75 -10.25
N ASN A 95 -11.49 7.32 -10.91
CA ASN A 95 -10.96 7.96 -12.10
C ASN A 95 -11.21 7.05 -13.29
N GLU A 96 -11.73 7.63 -14.37
CA GLU A 96 -11.79 6.94 -15.64
C GLU A 96 -10.39 6.89 -16.25
N VAL A 97 -10.05 5.71 -16.76
CA VAL A 97 -8.77 5.40 -17.39
C VAL A 97 -9.04 4.84 -18.76
N PHE A 98 -8.31 5.33 -19.75
CA PHE A 98 -8.33 4.81 -21.11
C PHE A 98 -6.92 4.41 -21.51
N VAL A 99 -6.78 3.25 -22.15
CA VAL A 99 -5.48 2.78 -22.66
C VAL A 99 -5.67 2.38 -24.11
N LEU A 100 -4.81 2.88 -24.99
CA LEU A 100 -4.74 2.45 -26.38
C LEU A 100 -3.53 1.54 -26.57
N CYS A 101 -3.77 0.37 -27.14
CA CYS A 101 -2.75 -0.60 -27.48
C CYS A 101 -3.00 -1.17 -28.87
N ASN A 102 -1.97 -1.77 -29.44
CA ASN A 102 -2.07 -2.53 -30.67
C ASN A 102 -2.40 -4.00 -30.36
N GLU A 103 -2.85 -4.75 -31.37
CA GLU A 103 -3.12 -6.20 -31.23
C GLU A 103 -1.90 -7.02 -30.77
N ASP A 104 -0.68 -6.53 -30.98
CA ASP A 104 0.56 -7.17 -30.57
C ASP A 104 0.89 -7.00 -29.07
N GLY A 105 0.08 -6.25 -28.32
CA GLY A 105 0.32 -5.95 -26.90
C GLY A 105 1.09 -4.66 -26.65
N SER A 106 1.63 -4.01 -27.69
CA SER A 106 2.36 -2.75 -27.53
C SER A 106 1.42 -1.60 -27.15
N ILE A 107 1.80 -0.85 -26.12
CA ILE A 107 1.00 0.25 -25.57
C ILE A 107 1.33 1.53 -26.32
N VAL A 108 0.31 2.11 -26.95
CA VAL A 108 0.44 3.34 -27.73
C VAL A 108 0.29 4.57 -26.85
N ASN A 109 -0.76 4.61 -26.03
CA ASN A 109 -1.00 5.76 -25.16
C ASN A 109 -1.94 5.42 -23.99
N GLY A 110 -1.90 6.25 -22.95
CA GLY A 110 -2.77 6.17 -21.78
C GLY A 110 -3.38 7.52 -21.45
N TRP A 111 -4.60 7.54 -20.96
CA TRP A 111 -5.29 8.74 -20.52
C TRP A 111 -6.02 8.45 -19.22
N CYS A 112 -6.07 9.43 -18.33
CA CYS A 112 -6.77 9.29 -17.06
C CYS A 112 -7.37 10.63 -16.65
N SER A 113 -8.54 10.61 -16.03
CA SER A 113 -9.19 11.83 -15.50
C SER A 113 -8.53 12.39 -14.23
N CYS A 114 -7.54 11.69 -13.65
CA CYS A 114 -6.81 12.18 -12.49
C CYS A 114 -5.91 13.38 -12.84
N MET A 115 -5.52 14.16 -11.83
CA MET A 115 -4.64 15.33 -11.99
C MET A 115 -3.30 15.00 -12.70
N ALA A 116 -2.76 13.81 -12.46
CA ALA A 116 -1.53 13.34 -13.10
C ALA A 116 -1.75 12.71 -14.49
N GLY A 117 -3.00 12.64 -14.96
CA GLY A 117 -3.39 11.97 -16.21
C GLY A 117 -2.88 12.65 -17.48
N GLN A 118 -2.51 13.94 -17.38
CA GLN A 118 -1.85 14.67 -18.47
C GLN A 118 -0.48 14.08 -18.86
N GLY A 119 0.16 13.34 -17.94
CA GLY A 119 1.44 12.67 -18.20
C GLY A 119 1.32 11.28 -18.82
N HIS A 120 0.11 10.83 -19.20
CA HIS A 120 -0.22 9.55 -19.85
C HIS A 120 0.17 8.25 -19.10
N THR A 121 1.01 8.32 -18.09
CA THR A 121 1.65 7.18 -17.39
C THR A 121 1.36 7.19 -15.89
N CYS A 122 0.25 7.80 -15.45
CA CYS A 122 -0.08 7.86 -14.03
C CYS A 122 -0.31 6.46 -13.43
N SER A 123 -0.31 6.36 -12.10
CA SER A 123 -0.52 5.08 -11.42
C SER A 123 -1.86 4.42 -11.75
N HIS A 124 -2.91 5.18 -12.09
CA HIS A 124 -4.19 4.61 -12.51
C HIS A 124 -4.09 3.92 -13.89
N VAL A 125 -3.35 4.52 -14.84
CA VAL A 125 -3.05 3.89 -16.14
C VAL A 125 -2.28 2.60 -15.91
N GLY A 126 -1.22 2.65 -15.12
CA GLY A 126 -0.44 1.46 -14.78
C GLY A 126 -1.29 0.37 -14.12
N ALA A 127 -2.26 0.71 -13.26
CA ALA A 127 -3.11 -0.27 -12.61
C ALA A 127 -4.01 -1.05 -13.60
N VAL A 128 -4.53 -0.38 -14.63
CA VAL A 128 -5.28 -1.04 -15.72
C VAL A 128 -4.36 -1.92 -16.56
N LEU A 129 -3.15 -1.46 -16.88
CA LEU A 129 -2.16 -2.25 -17.60
C LEU A 129 -1.80 -3.55 -16.87
N TRP A 130 -1.57 -3.48 -15.55
CA TRP A 130 -1.31 -4.68 -14.73
C TRP A 130 -2.48 -5.65 -14.70
N LYS A 131 -3.73 -5.15 -14.75
CA LYS A 131 -4.90 -6.03 -14.84
C LYS A 131 -4.92 -6.81 -16.16
N ILE A 132 -4.53 -6.17 -17.26
CA ILE A 132 -4.44 -6.82 -18.58
C ILE A 132 -3.31 -7.87 -18.59
N GLU A 133 -2.11 -7.51 -18.13
CA GLU A 133 -0.98 -8.46 -18.01
C GLU A 133 -1.35 -9.65 -17.11
N HIS A 134 -2.03 -9.40 -15.99
CA HIS A 134 -2.46 -10.45 -15.10
C HIS A 134 -3.48 -11.39 -15.76
N ALA A 135 -4.41 -10.87 -16.55
CA ALA A 135 -5.35 -11.70 -17.30
C ALA A 135 -4.62 -12.59 -18.31
N VAL A 136 -3.61 -12.06 -19.00
CA VAL A 136 -2.77 -12.83 -19.93
C VAL A 136 -1.97 -13.90 -19.19
N ARG A 137 -1.29 -13.53 -18.10
CA ARG A 137 -0.43 -14.44 -17.32
C ARG A 137 -1.19 -15.59 -16.67
N ASN A 138 -2.47 -15.40 -16.33
CA ASN A 138 -3.33 -16.45 -15.79
C ASN A 138 -4.15 -17.18 -16.86
N ASN A 139 -3.84 -17.00 -18.15
CA ASN A 139 -4.55 -17.62 -19.27
C ASN A 139 -6.07 -17.34 -19.28
N LEU A 140 -6.49 -16.17 -18.74
CA LEU A 140 -7.87 -15.70 -18.80
C LEU A 140 -8.22 -15.10 -20.18
N THR A 141 -7.20 -14.83 -20.98
CA THR A 141 -7.31 -14.46 -22.40
C THR A 141 -7.34 -15.72 -23.28
N GLY A 142 -8.10 -15.73 -24.36
CA GLY A 142 -8.23 -16.90 -25.25
C GLY A 142 -9.41 -17.85 -24.94
N VAL A 143 -9.30 -19.12 -25.33
CA VAL A 143 -10.40 -20.12 -25.39
C VAL A 143 -10.76 -20.72 -24.00
N ALA A 144 -10.48 -20.02 -22.91
CA ALA A 144 -10.92 -20.46 -21.58
C ALA A 144 -12.44 -20.20 -21.44
N CYS A 145 -13.23 -21.26 -21.64
CA CYS A 145 -14.68 -21.25 -21.53
C CYS A 145 -15.09 -21.63 -20.10
N THR A 146 -14.82 -20.77 -19.12
CA THR A 146 -15.40 -20.92 -17.78
C THR A 146 -16.15 -19.63 -17.43
N ASP A 147 -17.28 -19.77 -16.74
CA ASP A 147 -18.04 -18.65 -16.16
C ASP A 147 -17.19 -17.82 -15.16
N GLU A 148 -16.01 -18.31 -14.81
CA GLU A 148 -15.03 -17.69 -13.92
C GLU A 148 -14.36 -16.46 -14.54
N ASN A 149 -14.14 -16.42 -15.86
CA ASN A 149 -13.54 -15.25 -16.52
C ASN A 149 -14.43 -14.01 -16.31
N ALA A 150 -15.75 -14.16 -16.41
CA ALA A 150 -16.68 -13.06 -16.17
C ALA A 150 -16.65 -12.59 -14.69
N LYS A 151 -16.36 -13.46 -13.71
CA LYS A 151 -16.18 -13.06 -12.31
C LYS A 151 -14.93 -12.22 -12.12
N TRP A 152 -13.83 -12.56 -12.79
CA TRP A 152 -12.56 -11.80 -12.71
C TRP A 152 -12.68 -10.38 -13.27
N ASN A 153 -13.46 -10.18 -14.33
CA ASN A 153 -13.62 -8.82 -14.87
C ASN A 153 -14.61 -7.93 -14.11
N ARG A 154 -15.43 -8.47 -13.19
CA ARG A 154 -16.38 -7.67 -12.35
C ARG A 154 -15.71 -6.59 -11.49
N GLY A 155 -14.38 -6.55 -11.49
CA GLY A 155 -13.59 -5.57 -10.78
C GLY A 155 -13.08 -6.17 -9.49
N THR A 156 -11.85 -5.82 -9.17
CA THR A 156 -11.20 -6.19 -7.91
C THR A 156 -11.69 -5.30 -6.76
N THR A 157 -12.56 -4.33 -7.04
CA THR A 157 -13.12 -3.34 -6.10
C THR A 157 -13.73 -3.99 -4.86
N ARG A 158 -12.98 -3.99 -3.77
CA ARG A 158 -13.50 -4.41 -2.46
C ARG A 158 -14.33 -3.28 -1.87
N ASN A 159 -15.55 -3.59 -1.45
CA ASN A 159 -16.39 -2.63 -0.75
C ASN A 159 -15.98 -2.56 0.73
N VAL A 160 -14.80 -1.99 0.99
CA VAL A 160 -14.32 -1.75 2.35
C VAL A 160 -14.49 -0.27 2.67
N GLU A 161 -15.39 0.04 3.60
CA GLU A 161 -15.51 1.39 4.12
C GLU A 161 -14.29 1.72 5.00
N PRO A 162 -13.61 2.86 4.77
CA PRO A 162 -12.48 3.28 5.58
C PRO A 162 -13.02 3.69 6.96
N LYS A 163 -12.56 2.99 8.00
CA LYS A 163 -12.90 3.31 9.40
C LYS A 163 -11.66 3.84 10.11
N PRO A 164 -11.81 4.78 11.07
CA PRO A 164 -10.72 5.14 11.98
C PRO A 164 -10.10 3.88 12.60
N LEU A 165 -8.79 3.88 12.88
CA LEU A 165 -8.08 2.70 13.38
C LEU A 165 -8.77 2.05 14.61
N LEU A 166 -9.31 2.87 15.51
CA LEU A 166 -10.07 2.44 16.69
C LEU A 166 -11.35 1.65 16.36
N ASN A 167 -11.89 1.84 15.16
CA ASN A 167 -13.13 1.27 14.66
C ASN A 167 -12.90 0.19 13.60
N ILE A 168 -11.64 -0.14 13.28
CA ILE A 168 -11.30 -1.27 12.42
C ILE A 168 -11.27 -2.53 13.27
N ILE A 169 -12.22 -3.43 13.02
CA ILE A 169 -12.25 -4.73 13.67
C ILE A 169 -11.39 -5.69 12.83
N PHE A 170 -10.16 -5.94 13.28
CA PHE A 170 -9.27 -6.96 12.70
C PHE A 170 -9.72 -8.36 13.11
N LYS A 171 -10.86 -8.81 12.59
CA LYS A 171 -11.24 -10.22 12.64
C LYS A 171 -10.64 -10.90 11.41
N LYS A 172 -10.11 -12.11 11.58
CA LYS A 172 -9.82 -13.00 10.45
C LYS A 172 -11.11 -13.09 9.64
N PRO A 173 -11.11 -12.76 8.34
CA PRO A 173 -12.31 -12.95 7.54
C PRO A 173 -12.71 -14.41 7.69
N LYS A 174 -13.97 -14.66 8.03
CA LYS A 174 -14.53 -15.98 7.76
C LYS A 174 -14.39 -16.15 6.25
N ALA A 175 -13.97 -17.33 5.81
CA ALA A 175 -14.07 -17.68 4.41
C ALA A 175 -15.56 -17.64 4.05
N GLU A 176 -16.04 -16.47 3.63
CA GLU A 176 -17.20 -16.36 2.78
C GLU A 176 -16.75 -16.98 1.46
N GLU A 177 -17.50 -17.97 0.97
CA GLU A 177 -17.17 -18.91 -0.10
C GLU A 177 -16.95 -18.28 -1.49
N ASP A 178 -16.59 -17.00 -1.56
CA ASP A 178 -16.48 -16.23 -2.81
C ASP A 178 -15.05 -15.80 -3.16
N ILE A 179 -14.06 -16.62 -2.81
CA ILE A 179 -12.84 -16.80 -3.61
C ILE A 179 -12.49 -18.29 -3.51
N MET A 180 -12.81 -19.05 -4.56
CA MET A 180 -12.21 -20.36 -4.76
C MET A 180 -10.72 -20.13 -5.02
N ASP A 181 -9.91 -20.11 -3.97
CA ASP A 181 -8.51 -20.55 -4.07
C ASP A 181 -8.60 -22.00 -4.55
N SER A 182 -8.43 -22.18 -5.86
CA SER A 182 -8.09 -23.48 -6.45
C SER A 182 -6.63 -23.79 -6.16
N ASP A 183 -6.29 -23.83 -4.87
CA ASP A 183 -5.11 -24.55 -4.45
C ASP A 183 -5.55 -25.99 -4.23
N GLU A 184 -5.50 -26.74 -5.34
CA GLU A 184 -5.33 -28.19 -5.35
C GLU A 184 -3.93 -28.56 -4.80
N ASP A 185 -3.48 -27.89 -3.75
CA ASP A 185 -2.30 -28.21 -2.99
C ASP A 185 -2.74 -28.79 -1.66
N ASN A 186 -2.97 -30.10 -1.72
CA ASN A 186 -2.74 -31.07 -0.66
C ASN A 186 -3.09 -30.58 0.74
N ASN A 187 -4.23 -31.05 1.28
CA ASN A 187 -4.40 -31.61 2.63
C ASN A 187 -3.20 -31.47 3.61
N ILE A 188 -2.75 -30.24 3.90
CA ILE A 188 -1.85 -29.94 5.00
C ILE A 188 -2.81 -29.61 6.14
N PRO A 189 -3.00 -30.52 7.12
CA PRO A 189 -3.76 -30.19 8.30
C PRO A 189 -3.15 -28.92 8.88
N GLY A 190 -3.98 -27.88 9.05
CA GLY A 190 -3.55 -26.56 9.51
C GLY A 190 -2.55 -26.71 10.66
N SER A 191 -1.46 -25.94 10.59
CA SER A 191 -0.32 -25.97 11.51
C SER A 191 -0.74 -26.47 12.88
N ARG A 192 -0.33 -27.70 13.22
CA ARG A 192 -0.49 -28.30 14.55
C ARG A 192 -0.23 -27.22 15.60
N ASP A 193 -1.08 -27.13 16.62
CA ASP A 193 -0.98 -26.22 17.77
C ASP A 193 0.48 -25.78 18.00
N THR A 194 0.87 -24.65 17.40
CA THR A 194 2.23 -24.15 17.57
C THR A 194 2.27 -23.57 18.97
N PRO A 195 3.05 -24.14 19.90
CA PRO A 195 3.10 -23.64 21.26
C PRO A 195 3.59 -22.18 21.24
N MET A 196 2.75 -21.28 21.77
CA MET A 196 3.14 -19.89 22.00
C MET A 196 3.84 -19.82 23.35
N TYR A 197 5.14 -19.50 23.34
CA TYR A 197 5.91 -19.30 24.55
C TYR A 197 5.75 -17.87 25.05
N THR A 198 5.30 -17.72 26.30
CA THR A 198 5.15 -16.40 26.92
C THR A 198 6.41 -15.96 27.66
N LEU A 199 7.28 -16.91 28.01
CA LEU A 199 8.55 -16.66 28.68
C LEU A 199 9.74 -17.08 27.80
N ASP A 200 10.77 -16.23 27.79
CA ASP A 200 12.03 -16.49 27.04
C ASP A 200 12.70 -17.82 27.45
N ARG A 201 12.56 -18.21 28.72
CA ARG A 201 13.08 -19.50 29.23
C ARG A 201 12.41 -20.70 28.55
N GLU A 202 11.07 -20.68 28.47
CA GLU A 202 10.29 -21.77 27.88
C GLU A 202 10.61 -21.92 26.38
N PHE A 203 10.72 -20.79 25.69
CA PHE A 203 11.14 -20.75 24.29
C PHE A 203 12.53 -21.39 24.11
N LYS A 204 13.49 -21.03 24.96
CA LYS A 204 14.86 -21.56 24.87
C LYS A 204 14.92 -23.06 25.15
N GLU A 205 14.21 -23.55 26.16
CA GLU A 205 14.12 -24.98 26.48
C GLU A 205 13.49 -25.79 25.33
N ALA A 206 12.45 -25.24 24.70
CA ALA A 206 11.82 -25.87 23.54
C ALA A 206 12.72 -25.89 22.31
N VAL A 207 13.44 -24.80 22.03
CA VAL A 207 14.40 -24.77 20.91
C VAL A 207 15.56 -25.75 21.16
N ASN A 208 16.08 -25.82 22.39
CA ASN A 208 17.16 -26.73 22.76
C ASN A 208 16.76 -28.21 22.69
N SER A 209 15.50 -28.53 22.96
CA SER A 209 14.95 -29.89 22.84
C SER A 209 14.44 -30.23 21.43
N SER A 210 14.42 -29.24 20.52
CA SER A 210 13.93 -29.41 19.15
C SER A 210 15.01 -29.90 18.19
N LYS A 211 14.57 -30.67 17.17
CA LYS A 211 15.40 -31.05 16.03
C LYS A 211 15.86 -29.84 15.19
N LEU A 212 15.27 -28.67 15.40
CA LEU A 212 15.57 -27.43 14.68
C LEU A 212 16.72 -26.63 15.30
N LEU A 213 17.30 -27.07 16.43
CA LEU A 213 18.43 -26.41 17.09
C LEU A 213 19.57 -25.98 16.14
N PRO A 214 19.98 -26.79 15.12
CA PRO A 214 21.02 -26.38 14.18
C PRO A 214 20.71 -25.08 13.44
N LEU A 215 19.43 -24.80 13.13
CA LEU A 215 19.01 -23.57 12.45
C LEU A 215 19.20 -22.33 13.34
N PHE A 216 18.97 -22.46 14.65
CA PHE A 216 19.16 -21.37 15.62
C PHE A 216 20.65 -21.10 15.93
N ASN A 217 21.55 -22.02 15.59
CA ASN A 217 23.00 -21.84 15.76
C ASN A 217 23.70 -21.21 14.55
N ILE A 218 23.00 -20.97 13.44
CA ILE A 218 23.56 -20.32 12.26
C ILE A 218 23.70 -18.81 12.53
N LYS A 219 24.94 -18.37 12.76
CA LYS A 219 25.26 -16.97 13.06
C LYS A 219 24.72 -16.02 11.98
N GLY A 220 24.17 -14.89 12.42
CA GLY A 220 23.69 -13.81 11.53
C GLY A 220 22.24 -13.94 11.07
N THR A 221 21.64 -15.13 11.19
CA THR A 221 20.22 -15.35 10.87
C THR A 221 19.28 -14.72 11.90
N THR A 222 18.04 -14.46 11.49
CA THR A 222 16.99 -13.96 12.39
C THR A 222 16.72 -14.96 13.53
N ALA A 223 16.71 -16.26 13.24
CA ALA A 223 16.54 -17.31 14.24
C ALA A 223 17.63 -17.26 15.32
N SER A 224 18.90 -17.18 14.91
CA SER A 224 20.03 -17.07 15.85
C SER A 224 19.99 -15.79 16.67
N LYS A 225 19.62 -14.66 16.06
CA LYS A 225 19.44 -13.40 16.78
C LYS A 225 18.33 -13.50 17.82
N SER A 226 17.18 -14.08 17.48
CA SER A 226 16.08 -14.26 18.43
C SER A 226 16.43 -15.20 19.59
N PHE A 227 17.17 -16.28 19.33
CA PHE A 227 17.55 -17.25 20.37
C PHE A 227 18.64 -16.73 21.32
N THR A 228 19.57 -15.91 20.82
CA THR A 228 20.68 -15.35 21.60
C THR A 228 20.38 -13.98 22.20
N CYS A 229 19.26 -13.35 21.83
CA CYS A 229 18.90 -12.03 22.34
C CYS A 229 18.74 -12.07 23.87
N LYS A 230 19.23 -11.04 24.55
CA LYS A 230 18.88 -10.81 25.94
C LYS A 230 17.43 -10.29 25.96
N PRO A 231 16.57 -10.79 26.86
CA PRO A 231 15.22 -10.26 26.98
C PRO A 231 15.29 -8.75 27.16
N PHE A 232 14.50 -8.04 26.37
CA PHE A 232 14.43 -6.59 26.46
C PHE A 232 13.73 -6.23 27.76
N THR A 233 14.51 -5.98 28.81
CA THR A 233 14.03 -5.25 29.99
C THR A 233 13.83 -3.82 29.53
N LYS A 234 12.63 -3.49 29.03
CA LYS A 234 12.17 -2.13 29.21
C LYS A 234 12.28 -1.88 30.71
N ASP A 235 12.93 -0.81 31.12
CA ASP A 235 12.47 -0.09 32.29
C ASP A 235 11.04 0.34 31.95
N ILE A 236 10.12 -0.61 32.06
CA ILE A 236 8.69 -0.33 32.03
C ILE A 236 8.58 0.63 33.19
N ILE A 237 8.29 1.89 32.90
CA ILE A 237 7.81 2.84 33.90
C ILE A 237 6.68 2.09 34.56
N GLN A 238 6.95 1.51 35.74
CA GLN A 238 5.98 0.70 36.43
C GLN A 238 4.83 1.65 36.70
N ASP A 239 3.70 1.38 36.05
CA ASP A 239 2.47 2.07 36.33
C ASP A 239 2.29 2.04 37.85
N HIS A 240 2.26 3.22 38.43
CA HIS A 240 2.05 3.38 39.85
C HIS A 240 0.86 4.30 39.93
N GLY A 241 -0.22 3.78 40.53
CA GLY A 241 -1.57 4.27 40.30
C GLY A 241 -1.75 5.77 40.54
N ASP A 242 -2.89 6.29 40.07
CA ASP A 242 -3.20 7.71 40.08
C ASP A 242 -3.09 8.32 41.49
N HIS A 243 -2.34 9.41 41.59
CA HIS A 243 -2.26 10.23 42.80
C HIS A 243 -2.16 11.71 42.43
N THR A 244 -2.62 12.56 43.35
CA THR A 244 -2.74 14.01 43.16
C THR A 244 -1.53 14.81 43.63
N ALA A 245 -0.60 14.19 44.37
CA ALA A 245 0.56 14.87 44.96
C ALA A 245 1.86 14.22 44.48
N LEU A 246 2.57 14.90 43.56
CA LEU A 246 3.83 14.44 42.98
C LEU A 246 4.95 14.31 44.03
N ASP A 247 4.89 15.09 45.10
CA ASP A 247 5.95 15.24 46.10
C ASP A 247 5.95 14.10 47.13
N SER A 248 4.80 13.46 47.33
CA SER A 248 4.63 12.35 48.29
C SER A 248 4.91 10.98 47.66
N CYS A 249 5.11 10.91 46.35
CA CYS A 249 5.44 9.69 45.64
C CYS A 249 6.91 9.64 45.22
N GLY A 250 7.65 8.65 45.73
CA GLY A 250 9.07 8.46 45.40
C GLY A 250 9.36 8.22 43.91
N LYS A 251 8.43 7.64 43.15
CA LYS A 251 8.59 7.45 41.69
C LYS A 251 8.40 8.78 40.94
N CYS A 252 7.40 9.57 41.31
CA CYS A 252 7.16 10.89 40.73
C CYS A 252 8.23 11.89 41.10
N SER A 253 8.66 11.96 42.36
CA SER A 253 9.72 12.87 42.79
C SER A 253 11.04 12.58 42.08
N ASN A 254 11.37 11.30 41.85
CA ASN A 254 12.54 10.92 41.05
C ASN A 254 12.41 11.35 39.58
N PHE A 255 11.23 11.20 38.97
CA PHE A 255 10.99 11.66 37.61
C PHE A 255 11.09 13.19 37.50
N VAL A 256 10.44 13.92 38.42
CA VAL A 256 10.47 15.38 38.49
C VAL A 256 11.91 15.84 38.68
N ASN A 257 12.64 15.29 39.64
CA ASN A 257 14.05 15.66 39.87
C ASN A 257 14.98 15.35 38.71
N LYS A 258 14.72 14.28 37.97
CA LYS A 258 15.57 13.87 36.84
C LYS A 258 15.28 14.66 35.56
N TYR A 259 14.02 14.96 35.28
CA TYR A 259 13.61 15.46 33.96
C TYR A 259 12.96 16.85 33.97
N ILE A 260 12.42 17.30 35.12
CA ILE A 260 11.66 18.56 35.23
C ILE A 260 12.40 19.60 36.06
N SER A 261 13.05 19.21 37.17
CA SER A 261 13.76 20.13 38.07
C SER A 261 14.95 20.76 37.37
N LEU A 262 14.78 22.01 36.94
CA LEU A 262 15.84 22.82 36.36
C LEU A 262 16.56 23.59 37.48
N THR A 263 17.85 23.32 37.65
CA THR A 263 18.70 24.12 38.54
C THR A 263 18.81 25.57 38.03
N PRO A 264 19.00 26.58 38.88
CA PRO A 264 19.14 27.98 38.45
C PRO A 264 20.19 28.23 37.36
N ALA A 265 21.30 27.49 37.38
CA ALA A 265 22.33 27.55 36.34
C ALA A 265 21.82 27.11 34.96
N LYS A 266 21.06 26.00 34.90
CA LYS A 266 20.43 25.51 33.67
C LYS A 266 19.35 26.46 33.15
N VAL A 267 18.63 27.13 34.04
CA VAL A 267 17.65 28.18 33.67
C VAL A 267 18.37 29.37 33.03
N GLN A 268 19.50 29.79 33.60
CA GLN A 268 20.31 30.89 33.06
C GLN A 268 20.91 30.52 31.69
N GLU A 269 21.39 29.28 31.53
CA GLU A 269 21.87 28.76 30.25
C GLU A 269 20.78 28.71 29.18
N LEU A 270 19.58 28.18 29.53
CA LEU A 270 18.40 28.20 28.67
C LEU A 270 18.03 29.62 28.24
N HIS A 271 18.04 30.57 29.18
CA HIS A 271 17.76 31.98 28.90
C HIS A 271 18.78 32.60 27.92
N MET A 272 20.08 32.34 28.11
CA MET A 272 21.11 32.83 27.18
C MET A 272 20.95 32.23 25.78
N ASN A 273 20.68 30.93 25.68
CA ASN A 273 20.53 30.21 24.41
C ASN A 273 19.22 30.52 23.66
N THR A 274 18.22 31.10 24.36
CA THR A 274 16.92 31.47 23.79
C THR A 274 16.70 32.98 23.68
N LYS A 275 17.72 33.79 24.02
CA LYS A 275 17.68 35.27 23.97
C LYS A 275 17.34 35.83 22.59
N GLY A 276 17.71 35.11 21.52
CA GLY A 276 17.41 35.46 20.14
C GLY A 276 15.95 35.25 19.71
N GLN A 277 15.07 34.80 20.61
CA GLN A 277 13.64 34.61 20.38
C GLN A 277 13.34 33.88 19.05
N SER A 278 12.55 34.47 18.15
CA SER A 278 12.18 33.90 16.85
C SER A 278 13.35 33.62 15.89
N GLY A 279 14.54 34.16 16.18
CA GLY A 279 15.79 33.85 15.48
C GLY A 279 16.48 32.57 15.95
N SER A 280 16.11 32.03 17.13
CA SER A 280 16.72 30.81 17.69
C SER A 280 15.87 29.58 17.36
N VAL A 281 16.51 28.55 16.79
CA VAL A 281 15.87 27.24 16.54
C VAL A 281 15.44 26.60 17.85
N LEU A 282 16.27 26.70 18.89
CA LEU A 282 15.98 26.21 20.24
C LEU A 282 14.74 26.88 20.84
N TRP A 283 14.55 28.19 20.61
CA TRP A 283 13.36 28.90 21.09
C TRP A 283 12.09 28.43 20.39
N LYS A 284 12.15 28.10 19.08
CA LYS A 284 11.01 27.55 18.33
C LYS A 284 10.67 26.14 18.80
N ASP A 285 11.67 25.28 18.96
CA ASP A 285 11.46 23.90 19.39
C ASP A 285 10.93 23.80 20.81
N ALA A 286 11.40 24.66 21.73
CA ALA A 286 10.89 24.73 23.10
C ALA A 286 9.40 25.11 23.19
N ARG A 287 8.84 25.77 22.17
CA ARG A 287 7.44 26.23 22.13
C ARG A 287 6.51 25.38 21.26
N LYS A 288 7.05 24.43 20.48
CA LYS A 288 6.24 23.56 19.59
C LYS A 288 5.15 22.75 20.32
N ASN A 289 5.33 22.48 21.61
CA ASN A 289 4.42 21.66 22.41
C ASN A 289 3.67 22.45 23.50
N THR A 290 3.77 23.79 23.53
CA THR A 290 2.98 24.59 24.47
C THR A 290 1.60 24.92 23.86
N PRO A 291 0.48 24.60 24.53
CA PRO A 291 -0.88 24.65 23.97
C PRO A 291 -1.46 26.06 23.74
N TYR A 292 -0.62 27.08 23.59
CA TYR A 292 -1.04 28.44 23.28
C TYR A 292 -0.24 28.98 22.09
N SER A 293 -0.72 28.63 20.89
CA SER A 293 -0.42 29.30 19.62
C SER A 293 -1.65 29.24 18.74
#